data_AF-A0A3M2IFL7-F1
#
_entry.id   AF-A0A3M2IFL7-F1
#
_cell.length_a   1.000
_cell.length_b   1.000
_cell.length_c   1.000
_cell.angle_alpha   90.00
_cell.angle_beta   90.00
_cell.angle_gamma   90.00
#
_symmetry.space_group_name_H-M   'P 1'
#
loop_
_entity.id
_entity.type
_entity.pdbx_description
1 polymer ?
#
loop_
_entity_poly.entity_id
_entity_poly.type
_entity_poly.pdbx_seq_one_letter_code
_entity_poly.pdbx_strand_id
1 'polypeptide(L)'
;RKIETHRITRWIVAYAIAYALLHITPVFLTRPVWGLMTLGDVVDFFTPFLLCLLVYAIYRVLIAEAVSEKSPLFRYRITGLMLIGGVMFVEGHGIHLAGNAIGRYLSPDISPALYGLVYFFDEIWGHILWDGGLLLFSIGMILMAREVEFHSRSLIDVVWTALAGQWYGFTFFVNAVEGQTVFFTFPLAILIPVYVWQSVVRKRRSLFRNPVLTFFVIAYLVADLLFVIWYLWHRGFPEFSELGWI
;
A
#
# COMPACT_ATOMS: atom_id res chain seq x y z
N ARG A 1 -25.97 -11.14 9.69
CA ARG A 1 -25.89 -9.70 10.06
C ARG A 1 -25.54 -8.95 8.79
N LYS A 2 -25.97 -7.69 8.63
CA LYS A 2 -25.73 -6.91 7.41
C LYS A 2 -24.59 -5.93 7.70
N ILE A 3 -23.59 -5.83 6.83
CA ILE A 3 -22.59 -4.76 6.94
C ILE A 3 -23.26 -3.41 6.68
N GLU A 4 -23.12 -2.49 7.63
CA GLU A 4 -23.23 -1.08 7.31
C GLU A 4 -22.03 -0.70 6.45
N THR A 5 -22.24 -0.52 5.14
CA THR A 5 -21.20 -0.10 4.18
C THR A 5 -20.41 1.12 4.69
N HIS A 6 -21.07 1.96 5.48
CA HIS A 6 -20.44 3.09 6.14
C HIS A 6 -19.28 2.69 7.07
N ARG A 7 -19.40 1.61 7.84
CA ARG A 7 -18.35 1.14 8.77
C ARG A 7 -17.07 0.75 8.03
N ILE A 8 -17.19 -0.01 6.94
CA ILE A 8 -16.00 -0.42 6.17
C ILE A 8 -15.40 0.76 5.41
N THR A 9 -16.24 1.69 4.93
CA THR A 9 -15.79 2.91 4.26
C THR A 9 -14.95 3.77 5.20
N ARG A 10 -15.35 3.94 6.46
CA ARG A 10 -14.56 4.66 7.48
C ARG A 10 -13.16 4.05 7.67
N TRP A 11 -13.06 2.73 7.73
CA TRP A 11 -11.76 2.06 7.86
C TRP A 11 -10.89 2.19 6.61
N ILE A 12 -11.47 2.12 5.41
CA ILE A 12 -10.76 2.36 4.14
C ILE A 12 -10.23 3.80 4.10
N VAL A 13 -11.05 4.79 4.47
CA VAL A 13 -10.63 6.20 4.51
C VAL A 13 -9.52 6.41 5.53
N ALA A 14 -9.67 5.86 6.74
CA ALA A 14 -8.63 5.94 7.76
C ALA A 14 -7.32 5.29 7.29
N TYR A 15 -7.41 4.12 6.66
CA TYR A 15 -6.25 3.44 6.07
C TYR A 15 -5.57 4.27 4.99
N ALA A 16 -6.32 4.80 4.02
CA ALA A 16 -5.75 5.59 2.92
C ALA A 16 -5.11 6.90 3.41
N ILE A 17 -5.76 7.60 4.35
CA ILE A 17 -5.20 8.83 4.94
C ILE A 17 -3.94 8.50 5.74
N ALA A 18 -3.97 7.46 6.58
CA ALA A 18 -2.80 7.05 7.35
C ALA A 18 -1.67 6.63 6.42
N TYR A 19 -1.95 5.87 5.36
CA TYR A 19 -0.97 5.44 4.38
C TYR A 19 -0.30 6.65 3.70
N ALA A 20 -1.10 7.59 3.18
CA ALA A 20 -0.58 8.79 2.55
C ALA A 20 0.25 9.65 3.52
N LEU A 21 -0.26 9.93 4.72
CA LEU A 21 0.46 10.77 5.68
C LEU A 21 1.74 10.10 6.17
N LEU A 22 1.69 8.81 6.47
CA LEU A 22 2.83 8.09 7.04
C LEU A 22 3.92 7.76 6.03
N HIS A 23 3.66 7.81 4.72
CA HIS A 23 4.68 7.54 3.70
C HIS A 23 5.18 8.83 3.03
N ILE A 24 4.35 9.87 2.95
CA ILE A 24 4.75 11.14 2.31
C ILE A 24 5.34 12.14 3.30
N THR A 25 4.84 12.20 4.54
CA THR A 25 5.33 13.22 5.49
C THR A 25 6.73 12.98 6.05
N PRO A 26 7.21 11.73 6.30
CA PRO A 26 8.50 11.49 6.97
C PRO A 26 9.69 12.19 6.31
N VAL A 27 9.74 12.21 4.97
CA VAL A 27 10.85 12.84 4.22
C VAL A 27 11.01 14.33 4.52
N PHE A 28 9.92 15.01 4.89
CA PHE A 28 9.94 16.43 5.24
C PHE A 28 10.26 16.68 6.73
N LEU A 29 10.35 15.63 7.55
CA LEU A 29 10.54 15.71 9.01
C LEU A 29 12.01 15.51 9.41
N THR A 30 12.91 16.31 8.84
CA THR A 30 14.37 16.20 8.98
C THR A 30 14.95 16.61 10.34
N ARG A 31 14.10 17.08 11.28
CA ARG A 31 14.55 17.51 12.61
C ARG A 31 15.23 16.36 13.36
N PRO A 32 16.47 16.52 13.86
CA PRO A 32 17.15 15.47 14.63
C PRO A 32 16.45 15.14 15.96
N VAL A 33 16.41 13.86 16.29
CA VAL A 33 15.90 13.27 17.53
C VAL A 33 16.88 12.18 17.99
N TRP A 34 17.20 12.15 19.28
CA TRP A 34 18.11 11.14 19.86
C TRP A 34 19.48 11.02 19.16
N GLY A 35 20.00 12.13 18.66
CA GLY A 35 21.35 12.26 18.10
C GLY A 35 21.46 11.80 16.64
N LEU A 36 21.08 10.56 16.36
CA LEU A 36 21.31 9.93 15.03
C LEU A 36 20.04 9.73 14.20
N MET A 37 18.85 9.93 14.77
CA MET A 37 17.58 9.77 14.09
C MET A 37 16.97 11.12 13.76
N THR A 38 16.02 11.13 12.83
CA THR A 38 15.15 12.26 12.51
C THR A 38 13.76 12.03 13.09
N LEU A 39 12.92 13.07 13.09
CA LEU A 39 11.51 12.89 13.42
C LEU A 39 10.80 12.01 12.38
N GLY A 40 11.22 12.06 11.12
CA GLY A 40 10.79 11.15 10.05
C GLY A 40 11.01 9.69 10.43
N ASP A 41 12.20 9.33 10.91
CA ASP A 41 12.52 7.96 11.36
C ASP A 41 11.58 7.45 12.45
N VAL A 42 11.19 8.32 13.38
CA VAL A 42 10.25 7.96 14.45
C VAL A 42 8.88 7.67 13.86
N VAL A 43 8.44 8.45 12.86
CA VAL A 43 7.19 8.20 12.15
C VAL A 43 7.28 6.86 11.40
N ASP A 44 8.34 6.63 10.63
CA ASP A 44 8.57 5.41 9.87
C ASP A 44 8.63 4.15 10.75
N PHE A 45 9.22 4.26 11.94
CA PHE A 45 9.20 3.18 12.92
C PHE A 45 7.77 2.77 13.31
N PHE A 46 6.85 3.72 13.50
CA PHE A 46 5.47 3.43 13.88
C PHE A 46 4.55 3.09 12.70
N THR A 47 4.94 3.49 11.48
CA THR A 47 4.18 3.27 10.24
C THR A 47 3.70 1.83 10.06
N PRO A 48 4.57 0.80 10.12
CA PRO A 48 4.14 -0.56 9.84
C PRO A 48 3.11 -1.07 10.85
N PHE A 49 3.23 -0.69 12.12
CA PHE A 49 2.30 -1.08 13.19
C PHE A 49 0.92 -0.46 12.98
N LEU A 50 0.85 0.84 12.72
CA LEU A 50 -0.45 1.52 12.55
C LEU A 50 -1.18 0.98 11.31
N LEU A 51 -0.46 0.81 10.20
CA LEU A 51 -1.08 0.32 8.97
C LEU A 51 -1.49 -1.14 9.06
N CYS A 52 -0.70 -2.01 9.70
CA CYS A 52 -1.11 -3.39 9.95
C CYS A 52 -2.38 -3.45 10.82
N LEU A 53 -2.52 -2.58 11.83
CA LEU A 53 -3.72 -2.49 12.64
C LEU A 53 -4.95 -2.05 11.82
N LEU A 54 -4.79 -1.08 10.92
CA LEU A 54 -5.87 -0.61 10.04
C LEU A 54 -6.27 -1.67 9.00
N VAL A 55 -5.31 -2.35 8.39
CA VAL A 55 -5.54 -3.50 7.50
C VAL A 55 -6.26 -4.61 8.26
N TYR A 56 -5.83 -4.91 9.49
CA TYR A 56 -6.49 -5.89 10.36
C TYR A 56 -7.93 -5.48 10.69
N ALA A 57 -8.20 -4.21 10.95
CA ALA A 57 -9.55 -3.71 11.20
C ALA A 57 -10.47 -3.93 9.99
N ILE A 58 -10.01 -3.62 8.78
CA ILE A 58 -10.74 -3.90 7.53
C ILE A 58 -10.97 -5.42 7.38
N TYR A 59 -9.91 -6.21 7.55
CA TYR A 59 -9.97 -7.66 7.45
C TYR A 59 -10.97 -8.28 8.44
N ARG A 60 -11.02 -7.78 9.68
CA ARG A 60 -11.95 -8.22 10.72
C ARG A 60 -13.40 -7.95 10.34
N VAL A 61 -13.69 -6.83 9.67
CA VAL A 61 -15.04 -6.56 9.13
C VAL A 61 -15.36 -7.54 8.01
N LEU A 62 -14.43 -7.79 7.09
CA LEU A 62 -14.65 -8.69 5.97
C LEU A 62 -14.87 -10.15 6.40
N ILE A 63 -14.03 -10.67 7.30
CA ILE A 63 -14.11 -12.08 7.72
C ILE A 63 -15.37 -12.38 8.54
N ALA A 64 -15.85 -11.43 9.35
CA ALA A 64 -17.06 -11.58 10.16
C ALA A 64 -18.34 -11.73 9.31
N GLU A 65 -18.25 -11.39 8.03
CA GLU A 65 -19.41 -11.23 7.13
C GLU A 65 -19.33 -12.20 5.95
N ALA A 66 -18.12 -12.64 5.58
CA ALA A 66 -17.90 -13.83 4.76
C ALA A 66 -18.35 -15.15 5.44
N VAL A 67 -19.09 -15.07 6.57
CA VAL A 67 -19.39 -16.18 7.48
C VAL A 67 -20.28 -17.26 6.86
N SER A 68 -21.11 -16.96 5.85
CA SER A 68 -22.25 -17.85 5.57
C SER A 68 -22.02 -19.08 4.68
N GLU A 69 -21.01 -19.17 3.79
CA GLU A 69 -21.02 -20.28 2.79
C GLU A 69 -19.67 -20.86 2.33
N LYS A 70 -18.51 -20.29 2.69
CA LYS A 70 -17.20 -20.73 2.15
C LYS A 70 -16.39 -21.59 3.13
N SER A 71 -15.58 -22.50 2.59
CA SER A 71 -14.80 -23.46 3.38
C SER A 71 -13.79 -22.78 4.32
N PRO A 72 -13.56 -23.32 5.53
CA PRO A 72 -12.55 -22.82 6.46
C PRO A 72 -11.16 -22.68 5.81
N LEU A 73 -10.82 -23.58 4.88
CA LEU A 73 -9.56 -23.55 4.15
C LEU A 73 -9.34 -22.27 3.34
N PHE A 74 -10.39 -21.72 2.72
CA PHE A 74 -10.28 -20.44 2.00
C PHE A 74 -9.89 -19.32 2.97
N ARG A 75 -10.52 -19.26 4.15
CA ARG A 75 -10.21 -18.24 5.16
C ARG A 75 -8.77 -18.37 5.63
N TYR A 76 -8.33 -19.58 5.98
CA TYR A 76 -6.95 -19.81 6.42
C TYR A 76 -5.91 -19.42 5.35
N ARG A 77 -6.19 -19.69 4.07
CA ARG A 77 -5.30 -19.26 2.97
C ARG A 77 -5.22 -17.74 2.88
N ILE A 78 -6.35 -17.03 2.95
CA ILE A 78 -6.34 -15.57 2.94
C ILE A 78 -5.66 -15.02 4.20
N THR A 79 -5.92 -15.59 5.39
CA THR A 79 -5.22 -15.19 6.62
C THR A 79 -3.70 -15.38 6.47
N GLY A 80 -3.26 -16.53 5.98
CA GLY A 80 -1.85 -16.82 5.74
C GLY A 80 -1.22 -15.83 4.77
N LEU A 81 -1.90 -15.52 3.66
CA LEU A 81 -1.46 -14.51 2.70
C LEU A 81 -1.32 -13.12 3.36
N MET A 82 -2.31 -12.70 4.15
CA MET A 82 -2.25 -11.43 4.87
C MET A 82 -1.13 -11.41 5.92
N LEU A 83 -0.88 -12.52 6.61
CA LEU A 83 0.21 -12.63 7.59
C LEU A 83 1.58 -12.55 6.92
N ILE A 84 1.77 -13.24 5.80
CA ILE A 84 3.01 -13.14 4.99
C ILE A 84 3.18 -11.69 4.53
N GLY A 85 2.10 -11.05 4.03
CA GLY A 85 2.12 -9.65 3.65
C GLY A 85 2.53 -8.74 4.80
N GLY A 86 2.02 -8.97 6.01
CA GLY A 86 2.39 -8.20 7.19
C GLY A 86 3.83 -8.41 7.64
N VAL A 87 4.35 -9.64 7.57
CA VAL A 87 5.77 -9.92 7.85
C VAL A 87 6.66 -9.18 6.85
N MET A 88 6.41 -9.33 5.55
CA MET A 88 7.18 -8.65 4.51
C MET A 88 7.12 -7.12 4.66
N PHE A 89 5.93 -6.58 4.96
CA PHE A 89 5.74 -5.15 5.14
C PHE A 89 6.53 -4.59 6.33
N VAL A 90 6.46 -5.25 7.49
CA VAL A 90 7.18 -4.85 8.70
C VAL A 90 8.69 -5.01 8.53
N GLU A 91 9.13 -6.11 7.92
CA GLU A 91 10.54 -6.38 7.64
C GLU A 91 11.12 -5.36 6.66
N GLY A 92 10.42 -5.09 5.54
CA GLY A 92 10.81 -4.08 4.56
C GLY A 92 10.98 -2.69 5.19
N HIS A 93 10.00 -2.24 5.98
CA HIS A 93 10.10 -1.00 6.74
C HIS A 93 11.27 -0.98 7.72
N GLY A 94 11.52 -2.09 8.43
CA GLY A 94 12.64 -2.19 9.38
C GLY A 94 14.00 -2.08 8.70
N ILE A 95 14.15 -2.68 7.53
CA ILE A 95 15.36 -2.58 6.71
C ILE A 95 15.53 -1.15 6.19
N HIS A 96 14.48 -0.55 5.63
CA HIS A 96 14.49 0.83 5.13
C HIS A 96 14.89 1.82 6.23
N LEU A 97 14.24 1.75 7.39
CA LEU A 97 14.54 2.61 8.54
C LEU A 97 16.01 2.50 8.97
N ALA A 98 16.54 1.28 9.06
CA ALA A 98 17.93 1.05 9.43
C ALA A 98 18.90 1.55 8.34
N GLY A 99 18.56 1.31 7.08
CA GLY A 99 19.29 1.78 5.90
C GLY A 99 19.42 3.30 5.90
N ASN A 100 18.30 4.00 6.00
CA ASN A 100 18.23 5.45 5.94
C ASN A 100 18.99 6.10 7.12
N ALA A 101 18.85 5.53 8.33
CA ALA A 101 19.60 5.99 9.50
C ALA A 101 21.12 5.84 9.35
N ILE A 102 21.60 4.74 8.77
CA ILE A 102 23.04 4.53 8.53
C ILE A 102 23.52 5.37 7.34
N GLY A 103 22.75 5.42 6.25
CA GLY A 103 23.08 6.05 4.98
C GLY A 103 23.39 7.54 5.14
N ARG A 104 22.68 8.24 6.03
CA ARG A 104 22.95 9.66 6.36
C ARG A 104 24.35 9.97 6.88
N TYR A 105 25.03 8.98 7.43
CA TYR A 105 26.39 9.14 7.97
C TYR A 105 27.46 8.53 7.06
N LEU A 106 27.07 8.01 5.90
CA LEU A 106 27.97 7.49 4.89
C LEU A 106 28.15 8.49 3.76
N SER A 107 29.37 8.57 3.24
CA SER A 107 29.66 9.29 2.01
C SER A 107 30.09 8.30 0.94
N PRO A 108 29.54 8.39 -0.29
CA PRO A 108 29.95 7.54 -1.40
C PRO A 108 31.44 7.74 -1.76
N ASP A 109 32.02 8.90 -1.44
CA ASP A 109 33.43 9.21 -1.72
C ASP A 109 34.40 8.53 -0.73
N ILE A 110 33.92 8.21 0.48
CA ILE A 110 34.75 7.65 1.56
C ILE A 110 34.71 6.12 1.55
N SER A 111 33.52 5.54 1.37
CA SER A 111 33.35 4.08 1.36
C SER A 111 32.30 3.65 0.34
N PRO A 112 32.66 3.63 -0.96
CA PRO A 112 31.72 3.32 -2.04
C PRO A 112 31.02 1.97 -1.87
N ALA A 113 31.77 0.95 -1.43
CA ALA A 113 31.23 -0.40 -1.25
C ALA A 113 30.22 -0.49 -0.10
N LEU A 114 30.48 0.19 1.02
CA LEU A 114 29.57 0.22 2.16
C LEU A 114 28.33 1.06 1.84
N TYR A 115 28.50 2.21 1.19
CA TYR A 115 27.41 3.04 0.71
C TYR A 115 26.50 2.25 -0.24
N GLY A 116 27.07 1.56 -1.23
CA GLY A 116 26.31 0.73 -2.17
C GLY A 116 25.58 -0.44 -1.51
N LEU A 117 26.16 -1.04 -0.47
CA LEU A 117 25.49 -2.10 0.30
C LEU A 117 24.29 -1.56 1.09
N VAL A 118 24.44 -0.41 1.74
CA VAL A 118 23.36 0.24 2.48
C VAL A 118 22.25 0.66 1.51
N TYR A 119 22.58 1.32 0.40
CA TYR A 119 21.63 1.70 -0.64
C TYR A 119 20.87 0.49 -1.18
N PHE A 120 21.55 -0.64 -1.46
CA PHE A 120 20.87 -1.85 -1.92
C PHE A 120 19.85 -2.38 -0.91
N PHE A 121 20.20 -2.43 0.37
CA PHE A 121 19.28 -2.92 1.39
C PHE A 121 18.12 -1.96 1.60
N ASP A 122 18.41 -0.66 1.63
CA ASP A 122 17.44 0.41 1.86
C ASP A 122 16.46 0.53 0.67
N GLU A 123 16.98 0.99 -0.47
CA GLU A 123 16.18 1.42 -1.62
C GLU A 123 15.66 0.25 -2.45
N ILE A 124 16.37 -0.88 -2.51
CA ILE A 124 15.97 -2.01 -3.35
C ILE A 124 15.28 -3.09 -2.53
N TRP A 125 16.00 -3.70 -1.59
CA TRP A 125 15.48 -4.88 -0.89
C TRP A 125 14.37 -4.55 0.11
N GLY A 126 14.55 -3.47 0.89
CA GLY A 126 13.54 -2.96 1.82
C GLY A 126 12.23 -2.64 1.12
N HIS A 127 12.30 -1.90 0.00
CA HIS A 127 11.13 -1.56 -0.79
C HIS A 127 10.49 -2.76 -1.50
N ILE A 128 11.25 -3.73 -2.03
CA ILE A 128 10.67 -4.97 -2.59
C ILE A 128 9.80 -5.68 -1.55
N LEU A 129 10.28 -5.81 -0.30
CA LEU A 129 9.52 -6.45 0.78
C LEU A 129 8.31 -5.60 1.20
N TRP A 130 8.50 -4.29 1.35
CA TRP A 130 7.46 -3.33 1.68
C TRP A 130 6.30 -3.36 0.68
N ASP A 131 6.58 -3.10 -0.60
CA ASP A 131 5.59 -3.04 -1.65
C ASP A 131 4.99 -4.42 -1.94
N GLY A 132 5.80 -5.48 -1.85
CA GLY A 132 5.31 -6.86 -1.90
C GLY A 132 4.29 -7.14 -0.80
N GLY A 133 4.56 -6.70 0.43
CA GLY A 133 3.64 -6.81 1.55
C GLY A 133 2.32 -6.07 1.33
N LEU A 134 2.37 -4.83 0.83
CA LEU A 134 1.19 -4.03 0.47
C LEU A 134 0.35 -4.67 -0.62
N LEU A 135 0.99 -5.25 -1.64
CA LEU A 135 0.30 -5.98 -2.71
C LEU A 135 -0.38 -7.24 -2.17
N LEU A 136 0.26 -8.00 -1.28
CA LEU A 136 -0.36 -9.15 -0.63
C LEU A 136 -1.56 -8.75 0.23
N PHE A 137 -1.47 -7.64 0.98
CA PHE A 137 -2.62 -7.08 1.70
C PHE A 137 -3.78 -6.75 0.77
N SER A 138 -3.48 -6.08 -0.35
CA SER A 138 -4.47 -5.68 -1.34
C SER A 138 -5.14 -6.90 -1.98
N ILE A 139 -4.35 -7.89 -2.41
CA ILE A 139 -4.85 -9.15 -2.96
C ILE A 139 -5.72 -9.88 -1.95
N GLY A 140 -5.29 -10.03 -0.70
CA GLY A 140 -6.05 -10.73 0.34
C GLY A 140 -7.39 -10.04 0.64
N MET A 141 -7.40 -8.71 0.75
CA MET A 141 -8.61 -7.92 0.95
C MET A 141 -9.55 -8.00 -0.26
N ILE A 142 -9.04 -7.92 -1.48
CA ILE A 142 -9.83 -8.07 -2.72
C ILE A 142 -10.46 -9.47 -2.78
N LEU A 143 -9.68 -10.52 -2.53
CA LEU A 143 -10.17 -11.90 -2.55
C LEU A 143 -11.26 -12.13 -1.50
N MET A 144 -11.12 -11.56 -0.30
CA MET A 144 -12.15 -11.65 0.73
C MET A 144 -13.38 -10.81 0.39
N ALA A 145 -13.19 -9.56 -0.04
CA ALA A 145 -14.29 -8.65 -0.37
C ALA A 145 -15.14 -9.17 -1.54
N ARG A 146 -14.55 -9.92 -2.48
CA ARG A 146 -15.28 -10.61 -3.54
C ARG A 146 -16.23 -11.69 -3.05
N GLU A 147 -16.14 -12.11 -1.80
CA GLU A 147 -17.06 -13.10 -1.22
C GLU A 147 -18.07 -12.47 -0.26
N VAL A 148 -18.04 -11.14 -0.09
CA VAL A 148 -18.94 -10.39 0.78
C VAL A 148 -19.98 -9.64 -0.05
N GLU A 149 -21.26 -9.76 0.35
CA GLU A 149 -22.35 -9.00 -0.25
C GLU A 149 -22.63 -7.73 0.54
N PHE A 150 -22.34 -6.59 -0.08
CA PHE A 150 -22.64 -5.27 0.45
C PHE A 150 -24.01 -4.80 -0.03
N HIS A 151 -24.80 -4.26 0.90
CA HIS A 151 -26.09 -3.64 0.59
C HIS A 151 -25.89 -2.19 0.09
N SER A 152 -27.00 -1.50 -0.22
CA SER A 152 -26.99 -0.14 -0.77
C SER A 152 -25.96 0.79 -0.12
N ARG A 153 -25.30 1.60 -0.95
CA ARG A 153 -24.35 2.61 -0.52
C ARG A 153 -24.98 3.97 -0.61
N SER A 154 -24.67 4.84 0.35
CA SER A 154 -24.94 6.25 0.17
C SER A 154 -24.00 6.83 -0.89
N LEU A 155 -24.41 7.90 -1.56
CA LEU A 155 -23.53 8.64 -2.47
C LEU A 155 -22.25 9.12 -1.76
N ILE A 156 -22.40 9.53 -0.49
CA ILE A 156 -21.30 9.96 0.38
C ILE A 156 -20.26 8.84 0.54
N ASP A 157 -20.69 7.60 0.77
CA ASP A 157 -19.76 6.47 0.90
C ASP A 157 -19.00 6.20 -0.41
N VAL A 158 -19.64 6.40 -1.56
CA VAL A 158 -19.00 6.24 -2.88
C VAL A 158 -17.93 7.30 -3.08
N VAL A 159 -18.25 8.57 -2.83
CA VAL A 159 -17.31 9.69 -2.95
C VAL A 159 -16.11 9.49 -2.02
N TRP A 160 -16.33 9.20 -0.74
CA TRP A 160 -15.23 8.99 0.20
C TRP A 160 -14.33 7.82 -0.16
N THR A 161 -14.90 6.72 -0.68
CA THR A 161 -14.11 5.59 -1.14
C THR A 161 -13.28 5.95 -2.38
N ALA A 162 -13.84 6.74 -3.30
CA ALA A 162 -13.14 7.20 -4.48
C ALA A 162 -11.99 8.16 -4.15
N LEU A 163 -12.21 9.07 -3.20
CA LEU A 163 -11.16 9.95 -2.68
C LEU A 163 -10.07 9.11 -1.98
N ALA A 164 -10.44 8.20 -1.09
CA ALA A 164 -9.48 7.30 -0.45
C ALA A 164 -8.64 6.53 -1.49
N GLY A 165 -9.28 6.01 -2.54
CA GLY A 165 -8.60 5.32 -3.63
C GLY A 165 -7.56 6.22 -4.33
N GLN A 166 -7.91 7.47 -4.64
CA GLN A 166 -6.98 8.42 -5.26
C GLN A 166 -5.75 8.68 -4.38
N TRP A 167 -5.96 8.93 -3.08
CA TRP A 167 -4.85 9.19 -2.14
C TRP A 167 -3.94 7.98 -1.99
N TYR A 168 -4.52 6.78 -1.89
CA TYR A 168 -3.75 5.55 -1.85
C TYR A 168 -2.98 5.32 -3.15
N GLY A 169 -3.63 5.48 -4.31
CA GLY A 169 -3.03 5.28 -5.63
C GLY A 169 -1.87 6.23 -5.88
N PHE A 170 -2.02 7.51 -5.53
CA PHE A 170 -0.93 8.49 -5.59
C PHE A 170 0.25 8.07 -4.71
N THR A 171 -0.01 7.72 -3.46
CA THR A 171 1.04 7.30 -2.50
C THR A 171 1.74 6.02 -2.96
N PHE A 172 0.99 5.04 -3.46
CA PHE A 172 1.53 3.80 -4.02
C PHE A 172 2.44 4.06 -5.22
N PHE A 173 2.04 4.98 -6.10
CA PHE A 173 2.89 5.41 -7.22
C PHE A 173 4.18 6.07 -6.71
N VAL A 174 4.09 7.01 -5.76
CA VAL A 174 5.28 7.70 -5.21
C VAL A 174 6.26 6.70 -4.62
N ASN A 175 5.79 5.82 -3.73
CA ASN A 175 6.66 4.82 -3.08
C ASN A 175 7.30 3.87 -4.07
N ALA A 176 6.57 3.48 -5.12
CA ALA A 176 7.07 2.54 -6.09
C ALA A 176 8.15 3.12 -7.00
N VAL A 177 8.04 4.41 -7.33
CA VAL A 177 9.06 5.14 -8.09
C VAL A 177 10.28 5.43 -7.22
N GLU A 178 10.07 5.90 -5.98
CA GLU A 178 11.16 6.17 -5.06
C GLU A 178 11.94 4.89 -4.73
N GLY A 179 11.25 3.82 -4.35
CA GLY A 179 11.87 2.53 -4.02
C GLY A 179 12.29 1.68 -5.22
N GLN A 180 12.29 2.23 -6.43
CA GLN A 180 12.67 1.51 -7.66
C GLN A 180 11.96 0.15 -7.88
N THR A 181 10.74 0.00 -7.36
CA THR A 181 9.96 -1.25 -7.43
C THR A 181 8.99 -1.30 -8.61
N VAL A 182 9.00 -0.27 -9.46
CA VAL A 182 8.12 -0.13 -10.64
C VAL A 182 8.06 -1.39 -11.49
N PHE A 183 9.18 -2.13 -11.61
CA PHE A 183 9.28 -3.35 -12.41
C PHE A 183 8.25 -4.43 -12.05
N PHE A 184 7.75 -4.47 -10.80
CA PHE A 184 6.68 -5.39 -10.41
C PHE A 184 5.41 -4.68 -9.93
N THR A 185 5.52 -3.49 -9.34
CA THR A 185 4.35 -2.75 -8.85
C THR A 185 3.47 -2.27 -10.01
N PHE A 186 4.05 -1.79 -11.11
CA PHE A 186 3.28 -1.32 -12.27
C PHE A 186 2.57 -2.47 -13.02
N PRO A 187 3.22 -3.59 -13.38
CA PRO A 187 2.49 -4.73 -13.96
C PRO A 187 1.36 -5.24 -13.06
N LEU A 188 1.56 -5.30 -11.75
CA LEU A 188 0.52 -5.75 -10.82
C LEU A 188 -0.61 -4.73 -10.65
N ALA A 189 -0.28 -3.42 -10.67
CA ALA A 189 -1.27 -2.35 -10.68
C ALA A 189 -2.20 -2.45 -11.89
N ILE A 190 -1.72 -2.88 -13.06
CA ILE A 190 -2.57 -3.16 -14.23
C ILE A 190 -3.40 -4.44 -14.02
N LEU A 191 -2.77 -5.52 -13.54
CA LEU A 191 -3.43 -6.83 -13.44
C LEU A 191 -4.56 -6.86 -12.41
N ILE A 192 -4.47 -6.09 -11.33
CA ILE A 192 -5.46 -6.09 -10.25
C ILE A 192 -6.84 -5.56 -10.72
N PRO A 193 -6.97 -4.35 -11.30
CA PRO A 193 -8.22 -3.86 -11.88
C PRO A 193 -8.79 -4.80 -12.95
N VAL A 194 -7.93 -5.36 -13.81
CA VAL A 194 -8.36 -6.34 -14.83
C VAL A 194 -8.96 -7.58 -14.17
N TYR A 195 -8.31 -8.13 -13.15
CA TYR A 195 -8.82 -9.26 -12.37
C TYR A 195 -10.15 -8.94 -11.69
N VAL A 196 -10.25 -7.78 -11.04
CA VAL A 196 -11.48 -7.32 -10.38
C VAL A 196 -12.60 -7.18 -11.41
N TRP A 197 -12.35 -6.50 -12.52
CA TRP A 197 -13.30 -6.33 -13.63
C TRP A 197 -13.84 -7.66 -14.15
N GLN A 198 -12.95 -8.60 -14.50
CA GLN A 198 -13.34 -9.93 -14.96
C GLN A 198 -14.22 -10.65 -13.93
N SER A 199 -13.90 -10.52 -12.64
CA SER A 199 -14.66 -11.16 -11.59
C SER A 199 -16.05 -10.56 -11.38
N VAL A 200 -16.17 -9.24 -11.53
CA VAL A 200 -17.43 -8.50 -11.40
C VAL A 200 -18.35 -8.83 -12.58
N VAL A 201 -17.82 -8.80 -13.81
CA VAL A 201 -18.55 -9.14 -15.03
C VAL A 201 -19.04 -10.60 -15.01
N ARG A 202 -18.16 -11.56 -14.72
CA ARG A 202 -18.52 -13.00 -14.70
C ARG A 202 -19.59 -13.33 -13.67
N LYS A 203 -19.55 -12.69 -12.48
CA LYS A 203 -20.55 -12.90 -11.42
C LYS A 203 -21.77 -11.98 -11.55
N ARG A 204 -21.87 -11.15 -12.60
CA ARG A 204 -22.91 -10.11 -12.79
C ARG A 204 -23.10 -9.22 -11.55
N ARG A 205 -22.00 -8.92 -10.86
CA ARG A 205 -22.01 -8.08 -9.66
C ARG A 205 -21.82 -6.61 -10.05
N SER A 206 -22.14 -5.71 -9.14
CA SER A 206 -21.86 -4.28 -9.31
C SER A 206 -20.61 -3.91 -8.51
N LEU A 207 -19.58 -3.39 -9.20
CA LEU A 207 -18.36 -2.87 -8.55
C LEU A 207 -18.71 -1.81 -7.50
N PHE A 208 -19.60 -0.90 -7.87
CA PHE A 208 -20.02 0.22 -7.03
C PHE A 208 -20.63 -0.22 -5.72
N ARG A 209 -21.22 -1.42 -5.60
CA ARG A 209 -21.76 -1.90 -4.31
C ARG A 209 -20.68 -2.28 -3.32
N ASN A 210 -19.48 -2.66 -3.78
CA ASN A 210 -18.40 -3.14 -2.93
C ASN A 210 -17.34 -2.05 -2.70
N PRO A 211 -17.26 -1.47 -1.49
CA PRO A 211 -16.34 -0.37 -1.21
C PRO A 211 -14.87 -0.78 -1.33
N VAL A 212 -14.50 -1.99 -0.92
CA VAL A 212 -13.11 -2.47 -1.00
C VAL A 212 -12.67 -2.64 -2.45
N LEU A 213 -13.51 -3.25 -3.29
CA LEU A 213 -13.19 -3.42 -4.71
C LEU A 213 -13.16 -2.07 -5.43
N THR A 214 -14.10 -1.18 -5.13
CA THR A 214 -14.11 0.18 -5.69
C THR A 214 -12.83 0.93 -5.31
N PHE A 215 -12.42 0.87 -4.04
CA PHE A 215 -11.21 1.49 -3.53
C PHE A 215 -9.96 1.02 -4.29
N PHE A 216 -9.72 -0.28 -4.36
CA PHE A 216 -8.51 -0.80 -5.01
C PHE A 216 -8.51 -0.58 -6.52
N VAL A 217 -9.67 -0.70 -7.20
CA VAL A 217 -9.73 -0.39 -8.63
C VAL A 217 -9.38 1.07 -8.89
N ILE A 218 -9.94 2.01 -8.13
CA ILE A 218 -9.62 3.44 -8.30
C ILE A 218 -8.16 3.70 -7.97
N ALA A 219 -7.65 3.15 -6.87
CA ALA A 219 -6.27 3.30 -6.47
C ALA A 219 -5.28 2.86 -7.56
N TYR A 220 -5.44 1.64 -8.07
CA TYR A 220 -4.51 1.12 -9.07
C TYR A 220 -4.68 1.80 -10.44
N LEU A 221 -5.89 2.22 -10.83
CA LEU A 221 -6.06 3.03 -12.04
C LEU A 221 -5.41 4.41 -11.93
N VAL A 222 -5.43 5.03 -10.75
CA VAL A 222 -4.73 6.29 -10.48
C VAL A 222 -3.22 6.07 -10.53
N ALA A 223 -2.72 5.00 -9.89
CA ALA A 223 -1.30 4.67 -9.94
C ALA A 223 -0.83 4.39 -11.38
N ASP A 224 -1.57 3.59 -12.15
CA ASP A 224 -1.26 3.29 -13.56
C ASP A 224 -1.18 4.56 -14.41
N LEU A 225 -2.14 5.48 -14.24
CA LEU A 225 -2.12 6.77 -14.93
C LEU A 225 -0.86 7.56 -14.60
N LEU A 226 -0.48 7.61 -13.32
CA LEU A 226 0.70 8.33 -12.86
C LEU A 226 2.00 7.66 -13.35
N PHE A 227 2.11 6.32 -13.32
CA PHE A 227 3.25 5.61 -13.91
C PHE A 227 3.43 5.94 -15.40
N VAL A 228 2.34 5.93 -16.17
CA VAL A 228 2.38 6.28 -17.59
C VAL A 228 2.81 7.73 -17.80
N ILE A 229 2.23 8.67 -17.05
CA ILE A 229 2.59 10.09 -17.14
C ILE A 229 4.07 10.29 -16.79
N TRP A 230 4.55 9.68 -15.71
CA TRP A 230 5.94 9.77 -15.24
C TRP A 230 6.91 9.23 -16.28
N TYR A 231 6.64 8.03 -16.80
CA TYR A 231 7.45 7.40 -17.82
C TYR A 231 7.55 8.25 -19.09
N LEU A 232 6.42 8.78 -19.56
CA LEU A 232 6.40 9.61 -20.76
C LEU A 232 7.13 10.95 -20.55
N TRP A 233 7.00 11.56 -19.38
CA TRP A 233 7.64 12.83 -19.06
C TRP A 233 9.16 12.67 -18.90
N HIS A 234 9.61 11.71 -18.09
CA HIS A 234 11.02 11.55 -17.74
C HIS A 234 11.77 10.56 -18.64
N ARG A 235 11.08 9.86 -19.54
CA ARG A 235 11.62 8.77 -20.37
C ARG A 235 12.20 7.62 -19.56
N GLY A 236 11.64 7.37 -18.38
CA GLY A 236 12.10 6.38 -17.41
C GLY A 236 11.37 6.53 -16.08
N PHE A 237 11.90 5.91 -15.03
CA PHE A 237 11.39 6.03 -13.67
C PHE A 237 12.49 6.54 -12.72
N PRO A 238 13.03 7.76 -12.95
CA PRO A 238 13.95 8.35 -11.98
C PRO A 238 13.25 8.55 -10.65
N GLU A 239 14.00 8.40 -9.56
CA GLU A 239 13.52 8.65 -8.19
C GLU A 239 13.18 10.14 -8.02
N PHE A 240 12.32 10.47 -7.06
CA PHE A 240 12.02 11.87 -6.76
C PHE A 240 13.23 12.57 -6.12
N SER A 241 13.99 11.85 -5.31
CA SER A 241 15.26 12.31 -4.71
C SER A 241 16.34 12.57 -5.77
N GLU A 242 16.45 11.73 -6.80
CA GLU A 242 17.35 11.97 -7.96
C GLU A 242 17.02 13.29 -8.69
N LEU A 243 15.76 13.69 -8.71
CA LEU A 243 15.30 14.96 -9.29
C LEU A 243 15.41 16.15 -8.31
N GLY A 244 15.80 15.90 -7.06
CA GLY A 244 15.91 16.91 -6.00
C GLY A 244 14.56 17.47 -5.54
N TRP A 245 13.48 16.69 -5.68
CA TRP A 245 12.13 17.12 -5.24
C TRP A 245 11.89 16.86 -3.76
N ILE A 246 12.62 15.90 -3.19
CA ILE A 246 12.61 15.52 -1.78
C ILE A 246 14.03 15.28 -1.29
#